data_AF-A0A3N1UU09-F1
#
_entry.id   AF-A0A3N1UU09-F1
#
_cell.length_a   1.000
_cell.length_b   1.000
_cell.length_c   1.000
_cell.angle_alpha   90.00
_cell.angle_beta   90.00
_cell.angle_gamma   90.00
#
_symmetry.space_group_name_H-M   'P 1'
#
loop_
_entity.id
_entity.type
_entity.pdbx_description
1 polymer ?
#
loop_
_entity_poly.entity_id
_entity_poly.type
_entity_poly.pdbx_seq_one_letter_code
_entity_poly.pdbx_strand_id
1 'polypeptide(L)'
;MLDDEDRKRPMASMLSHEEDRRKARRLQRLVDFALAVIRQGNLSLEEVHRLVEGVRQYAYREYPDKKETYELLYTPRFRRAVVEKYGMQ
;
A
#
# COMPACT_ATOMS: atom_id res chain seq x y z
N MET A 1 22.90 20.81 35.70
CA MET A 1 23.32 20.22 34.42
C MET A 1 22.18 19.28 34.05
N LEU A 2 21.27 19.71 33.18
CA LEU A 2 20.14 18.87 32.74
C LEU A 2 20.64 18.07 31.54
N ASP A 3 20.68 16.74 31.68
CA ASP A 3 21.20 15.83 30.67
C ASP A 3 20.54 16.04 29.30
N ASP A 4 21.35 16.30 28.27
CA ASP A 4 20.95 16.41 26.85
C ASP A 4 20.21 15.17 26.32
N GLU A 5 20.21 14.07 27.08
CA GLU A 5 19.59 12.79 26.71
C GLU A 5 18.06 12.80 26.79
N ASP A 6 17.47 13.58 27.69
CA ASP A 6 16.01 13.60 27.91
C ASP A 6 15.26 14.31 26.77
N ARG A 7 15.93 15.27 26.09
CA ARG A 7 15.37 16.00 24.93
C ARG A 7 15.26 15.14 23.67
N LYS A 8 16.00 14.03 23.54
CA LYS A 8 16.01 13.17 22.35
C LYS A 8 14.84 12.18 22.29
N ARG A 9 14.31 11.77 23.45
CA ARG A 9 13.22 10.76 23.56
C ARG A 9 11.88 11.16 22.93
N PRO A 10 11.35 12.40 23.05
CA PRO A 10 10.07 12.74 22.43
C PRO A 10 10.13 12.79 20.89
N MET A 11 11.30 13.13 20.33
CA MET A 11 11.47 13.31 18.89
C MET A 11 11.54 11.98 18.12
N ALA A 12 12.20 10.97 18.69
CA ALA A 12 12.29 9.64 18.08
C ALA A 12 10.92 8.94 17.96
N SER A 13 10.05 9.09 18.97
CA SER A 13 8.67 8.56 18.92
C SER A 13 7.80 9.28 17.89
N MET A 14 7.90 10.62 17.78
CA MET A 14 7.19 11.37 16.73
C MET A 14 7.65 11.00 15.32
N LEU A 15 8.97 10.86 15.11
CA LEU A 15 9.54 10.50 13.81
C LEU A 15 9.02 9.13 13.34
N SER A 16 8.99 8.13 14.23
CA SER A 16 8.45 6.80 13.92
C SER A 16 6.97 6.86 13.49
N HIS A 17 6.13 7.62 14.20
CA HIS A 17 4.72 7.78 13.82
C HIS A 17 4.54 8.51 12.48
N GLU A 18 5.38 9.50 12.19
CA GLU A 18 5.30 10.23 10.94
C GLU A 18 5.81 9.40 9.76
N GLU A 19 6.86 8.61 9.95
CA GLU A 19 7.37 7.65 8.97
C GLU A 19 6.34 6.59 8.64
N ASP A 20 5.65 6.05 9.64
CA ASP A 20 4.56 5.08 9.44
C ASP A 20 3.40 5.68 8.64
N ARG A 21 3.00 6.92 8.97
CA ARG A 21 1.99 7.67 8.20
C ARG A 21 2.46 7.94 6.77
N ARG A 22 3.73 8.26 6.56
CA ARG A 22 4.32 8.49 5.22
C ARG A 22 4.32 7.20 4.38
N LYS A 23 4.71 6.07 4.97
CA LYS A 23 4.66 4.75 4.32
C LYS A 23 3.22 4.37 3.96
N ALA A 24 2.25 4.63 4.84
CA ALA A 24 0.85 4.30 4.60
C ALA A 24 0.28 5.12 3.44
N ARG A 25 0.58 6.43 3.41
CA ARG A 25 0.22 7.32 2.29
C ARG A 25 0.88 6.90 0.98
N ARG A 26 2.14 6.43 1.00
CA ARG A 26 2.80 5.89 -0.19
C ARG A 26 2.09 4.65 -0.72
N LEU A 27 1.79 3.70 0.15
CA LEU A 27 1.07 2.49 -0.24
C LEU A 27 -0.31 2.82 -0.82
N GLN A 28 -1.06 3.70 -0.16
CA GLN A 28 -2.36 4.14 -0.65
C GLN A 28 -2.26 4.73 -2.06
N ARG A 29 -1.31 5.65 -2.30
CA ARG A 29 -1.08 6.21 -3.65
C ARG A 29 -0.69 5.15 -4.68
N LEU A 30 0.13 4.16 -4.30
CA LEU A 30 0.51 3.07 -5.18
C LEU A 30 -0.71 2.22 -5.59
N VAL A 31 -1.57 1.90 -4.63
CA VAL A 31 -2.83 1.16 -4.89
C VAL A 31 -3.75 1.99 -5.77
N ASP A 32 -3.97 3.27 -5.45
CA ASP A 32 -4.84 4.15 -6.24
C ASP A 32 -4.34 4.27 -7.69
N PHE A 33 -3.02 4.38 -7.87
CA PHE A 33 -2.40 4.38 -9.19
C PHE A 33 -2.62 3.05 -9.92
N ALA A 34 -2.37 1.91 -9.27
CA ALA A 34 -2.58 0.60 -9.87
C ALA A 34 -4.05 0.39 -10.28
N LEU A 35 -5.01 0.83 -9.45
CA LEU A 35 -6.44 0.79 -9.80
C LEU A 35 -6.77 1.65 -11.01
N ALA A 36 -6.18 2.85 -11.12
CA ALA A 36 -6.36 3.71 -12.28
C ALA A 36 -5.79 3.05 -13.55
N VAL A 37 -4.59 2.46 -13.47
CA VAL A 37 -3.96 1.73 -14.57
C VAL A 37 -4.81 0.53 -15.02
N ILE A 38 -5.38 -0.23 -14.10
CA ILE A 38 -6.26 -1.37 -14.44
C ILE A 38 -7.52 -0.88 -15.18
N ARG A 39 -8.17 0.18 -14.67
CA ARG A 39 -9.42 0.69 -15.25
C ARG A 39 -9.21 1.36 -16.60
N GLN A 40 -8.18 2.19 -16.73
CA GLN A 40 -7.98 3.07 -17.88
C GLN A 40 -6.99 2.49 -18.90
N GLY A 41 -6.03 1.69 -18.45
CA GLY A 41 -4.99 1.12 -19.28
C GLY A 41 -5.50 0.03 -20.23
N ASN A 42 -4.59 -0.41 -21.09
CA ASN A 42 -4.80 -1.49 -22.05
C ASN A 42 -3.87 -2.67 -21.72
N LEU A 43 -3.96 -3.16 -20.48
CA LEU A 43 -3.19 -4.30 -20.01
C LEU A 43 -3.91 -5.60 -20.36
N SER A 44 -3.17 -6.67 -20.61
CA SER A 44 -3.67 -8.04 -20.56
C SER A 44 -3.96 -8.44 -19.11
N LEU A 45 -4.76 -9.49 -18.94
CA LEU A 45 -5.07 -10.03 -17.61
C LEU A 45 -3.82 -10.47 -16.85
N GLU A 46 -2.87 -11.10 -17.54
CA GLU A 46 -1.59 -11.51 -16.96
C GLU A 46 -0.79 -10.32 -16.43
N GLU A 47 -0.75 -9.21 -17.17
CA GLU A 47 -0.11 -7.98 -16.73
C GLU A 47 -0.83 -7.33 -15.54
N VAL A 48 -2.17 -7.39 -15.51
CA VAL A 48 -2.94 -6.93 -14.34
C VAL A 48 -2.63 -7.78 -13.12
N HIS A 49 -2.56 -9.11 -13.26
CA HIS A 49 -2.18 -10.00 -12.17
C HIS A 49 -0.77 -9.69 -11.66
N ARG A 50 0.20 -9.49 -12.56
CA ARG A 50 1.56 -9.07 -12.19
C ARG A 50 1.59 -7.73 -11.46
N LEU A 51 0.81 -6.76 -11.91
CA LEU A 51 0.69 -5.44 -11.27
C LEU A 51 0.15 -5.56 -9.84
N VAL A 52 -0.96 -6.27 -9.67
CA VAL A 52 -1.58 -6.50 -8.34
C VAL A 52 -0.62 -7.25 -7.42
N GLU A 53 0.06 -8.27 -7.93
CA GLU A 53 1.06 -9.03 -7.16
C GLU A 53 2.23 -8.15 -6.74
N GLY A 54 2.72 -7.27 -7.64
CA GLY A 54 3.79 -6.33 -7.32
C GLY A 54 3.42 -5.36 -6.19
N VAL A 55 2.20 -4.81 -6.20
CA VAL A 55 1.69 -3.95 -5.12
C VAL A 55 1.57 -4.73 -3.81
N ARG A 56 1.10 -5.99 -3.88
CA ARG A 56 0.99 -6.88 -2.71
C ARG A 56 2.36 -7.18 -2.09
N GLN A 57 3.34 -7.57 -2.90
CA GLN A 57 4.70 -7.83 -2.43
C GLN A 57 5.35 -6.58 -1.82
N TYR A 58 5.11 -5.41 -2.42
CA TYR A 58 5.55 -4.14 -1.84
C TYR A 58 4.92 -3.91 -0.46
N ALA A 59 3.59 -4.09 -0.34
CA ALA A 59 2.89 -3.92 0.92
C ALA A 59 3.38 -4.90 2.00
N TYR A 60 3.61 -6.16 1.63
CA TYR A 60 4.05 -7.20 2.56
C TYR A 60 5.48 -7.00 3.05
N ARG A 61 6.34 -6.41 2.22
CA ARG A 61 7.72 -6.05 2.62
C ARG A 61 7.74 -4.86 3.56
N GLU A 62 6.89 -3.86 3.32
CA GLU A 62 6.79 -2.68 4.19
C GLU A 62 6.03 -2.94 5.49
N TYR A 63 5.05 -3.87 5.47
CA TYR A 63 4.15 -4.18 6.59
C TYR A 63 3.88 -5.70 6.70
N PRO A 64 4.88 -6.49 7.13
CA PRO A 64 4.74 -7.94 7.23
C PRO A 64 3.69 -8.38 8.27
N ASP A 65 3.42 -7.54 9.26
CA ASP A 65 2.42 -7.69 10.33
C ASP A 65 1.00 -7.32 9.89
N LYS A 66 0.83 -6.63 8.75
CA LYS A 66 -0.47 -6.11 8.28
C LYS A 66 -0.93 -6.73 6.96
N LYS A 67 -0.44 -7.93 6.63
CA LYS A 67 -0.80 -8.67 5.42
C LYS A 67 -2.31 -8.90 5.31
N GLU A 68 -2.93 -9.35 6.40
CA GLU A 68 -4.37 -9.59 6.47
C GLU A 68 -5.17 -8.31 6.23
N THR A 69 -4.76 -7.20 6.84
CA THR A 69 -5.36 -5.88 6.62
C THR A 69 -5.26 -5.44 5.16
N TYR A 70 -4.14 -5.71 4.50
CA TYR A 70 -3.99 -5.43 3.07
C TYR A 70 -4.98 -6.24 2.23
N GLU A 71 -5.06 -7.55 2.47
CA GLU A 71 -5.99 -8.43 1.75
C GLU A 71 -7.45 -7.98 1.94
N LEU A 72 -7.84 -7.66 3.17
CA LEU A 72 -9.20 -7.22 3.48
C LEU A 72 -9.57 -5.91 2.77
N LEU A 73 -8.63 -4.96 2.69
CA LEU A 73 -8.89 -3.63 2.17
C LEU A 73 -8.74 -3.50 0.65
N TYR A 74 -7.75 -4.17 0.05
CA TYR A 74 -7.33 -3.88 -1.33
C TYR A 74 -7.70 -4.99 -2.30
N THR A 75 -7.67 -6.26 -1.91
CA THR A 75 -8.10 -7.38 -2.76
C THR A 75 -9.52 -7.19 -3.32
N PRO A 76 -10.55 -6.81 -2.53
CA PRO A 76 -11.88 -6.55 -3.09
C PRO A 76 -11.96 -5.33 -4.01
N ARG A 77 -11.00 -4.39 -3.94
CA ARG A 77 -10.93 -3.21 -4.83
C ARG A 77 -10.30 -3.59 -6.18
N PHE A 78 -9.21 -4.33 -6.15
CA PHE A 78 -8.58 -4.85 -7.36
C PHE A 78 -9.50 -5.80 -8.12
N ARG A 79 -10.17 -6.71 -7.41
CA ARG A 79 -11.17 -7.60 -8.03
C ARG A 79 -12.24 -6.79 -8.76
N ARG A 80 -12.84 -5.80 -8.10
CA ARG A 80 -13.83 -4.92 -8.73
C ARG A 80 -13.30 -4.23 -9.98
N ALA A 81 -12.11 -3.65 -9.93
CA ALA A 81 -11.50 -3.00 -11.09
C ALA A 81 -11.28 -3.96 -12.28
N VAL A 82 -10.89 -5.21 -12.00
CA VAL A 82 -10.73 -6.25 -13.04
C VAL A 82 -12.08 -6.65 -13.62
N VAL A 83 -13.08 -6.92 -12.78
CA VAL A 83 -14.45 -7.25 -13.22
C VAL A 83 -15.02 -6.14 -14.09
N GLU A 84 -14.92 -4.88 -13.64
CA GLU A 84 -15.39 -3.70 -14.37
C GLU A 84 -14.74 -3.56 -15.75
N LYS A 85 -13.43 -3.84 -15.87
CA LYS A 85 -12.66 -3.66 -17.10
C LYS A 85 -12.79 -4.82 -18.09
N TYR A 86 -12.78 -6.05 -17.59
CA TYR A 86 -12.66 -7.26 -18.41
C TYR A 86 -13.92 -8.12 -18.44
N GLY A 87 -14.99 -7.71 -17.74
CA GLY A 87 -16.27 -8.40 -17.75
C GLY A 87 -16.25 -9.79 -17.08
N MET A 88 -15.27 -10.05 -16.20
CA MET A 88 -15.20 -11.30 -15.45
C MET A 88 -16.27 -11.32 -14.35
N GLN A 89 -17.30 -12.15 -14.48
CA GLN A 89 -18.30 -12.35 -13.43
C GLN A 89 -17.84 -13.42 -12.42
#